data_AF-A0A933YZP9-F1
#
_entry.id   AF-A0A933YZP9-F1
#
_cell.length_a   1.000
_cell.length_b   1.000
_cell.length_c   1.000
_cell.angle_alpha   90.00
_cell.angle_beta   90.00
_cell.angle_gamma   90.00
#
_symmetry.space_group_name_H-M   'P 1'
#
loop_
_entity.id
_entity.type
_entity.pdbx_description
1 polymer ?
#
loop_
_entity_poly.entity_id
_entity_poly.type
_entity_poly.pdbx_seq_one_letter_code
_entity_poly.pdbx_strand_id
1 'polypeptide(L)'
;MFFDPRAPGRAPGPSARVPLPPGPGLGYAAPHRAGGVPPTSHTIEVSCVTETIKALGQLAILWAVYQGSSWLAAATGLPIPGNVLGVVLLFVLLCLGVVKLKHVELAADFLLKHLVFFFVPVAVGLMEWGQVFADYGLTLAAAIVVSAVLPLLAVGGLVQALNTRRRAPHAGQGQEGA
;
A
#
# COMPACT_ATOMS: atom_id res chain seq x y z
N MET A 1 -36.91 31.54 0.93
CA MET A 1 -37.52 32.85 1.21
C MET A 1 -37.73 33.01 2.71
N PHE A 2 -36.75 33.56 3.44
CA PHE A 2 -37.04 34.51 4.50
C PHE A 2 -35.73 35.25 4.84
N PHE A 3 -35.79 36.56 4.62
CA PHE A 3 -34.71 37.54 4.76
C PHE A 3 -34.71 38.01 6.22
N ASP A 4 -33.57 38.06 6.89
CA ASP A 4 -33.39 38.82 8.13
C ASP A 4 -32.81 40.21 7.76
N PRO A 5 -33.55 41.32 7.99
CA PRO A 5 -33.17 42.67 7.55
C PRO A 5 -32.59 43.55 8.67
N ARG A 6 -31.81 43.03 9.63
CA ARG A 6 -31.11 43.88 10.62
C ARG A 6 -29.69 43.43 10.98
N ALA A 7 -28.71 43.77 10.14
CA ALA A 7 -27.38 44.18 10.62
C ALA A 7 -26.57 44.89 9.52
N PRO A 8 -26.34 46.22 9.61
CA PRO A 8 -25.54 46.99 8.68
C PRO A 8 -24.03 46.81 8.95
N GLY A 9 -23.22 47.04 7.91
CA GLY A 9 -21.80 46.68 7.87
C GLY A 9 -20.90 47.30 8.95
N ARG A 10 -19.92 46.50 9.38
CA ARG A 10 -18.68 46.98 9.99
C ARG A 10 -17.57 45.93 9.82
N ALA A 11 -16.68 46.14 8.87
CA ALA A 11 -15.32 45.61 8.98
C ALA A 11 -14.57 46.45 10.03
N PRO A 12 -13.79 45.82 10.92
CA PRO A 12 -12.49 46.41 11.21
C PRO A 12 -11.37 45.38 11.44
N GLY A 13 -10.25 45.58 10.73
CA GLY A 13 -8.88 45.61 11.28
C GLY A 13 -8.19 44.31 11.78
N PRO A 14 -6.92 44.05 11.38
CA PRO A 14 -6.10 42.95 11.88
C PRO A 14 -5.33 43.40 13.13
N SER A 15 -5.85 43.18 14.34
CA SER A 15 -5.09 43.34 15.60
C SER A 15 -5.94 42.93 16.81
N ALA A 16 -5.94 41.65 17.16
CA ALA A 16 -6.41 41.19 18.46
C ALA A 16 -5.48 40.09 18.99
N ARG A 17 -4.50 40.55 19.77
CA ARG A 17 -3.58 39.82 20.65
C ARG A 17 -4.21 38.57 21.28
N VAL A 18 -3.58 37.42 21.09
CA VAL A 18 -3.73 36.29 22.02
C VAL A 18 -3.10 36.72 23.36
N PRO A 19 -3.81 36.58 24.50
CA PRO A 19 -3.24 36.90 25.80
C PRO A 19 -2.23 35.83 26.20
N LEU A 20 -0.97 36.21 26.36
CA LEU A 20 0.07 35.36 26.95
C LEU A 20 -0.18 35.27 28.47
N PRO A 21 -0.24 34.07 29.07
CA PRO A 21 -0.40 33.93 30.52
C PRO A 21 0.87 34.39 31.27
N PRO A 22 0.73 35.07 32.43
CA PRO A 22 1.85 35.45 33.28
C PRO A 22 2.42 34.24 34.03
N GLY A 23 3.75 34.06 34.00
CA GLY A 23 4.50 32.91 34.57
C GLY A 23 4.40 32.77 36.10
N PRO A 24 5.00 31.74 36.75
CA PRO A 24 6.47 31.66 36.85
C PRO A 24 7.07 30.24 37.05
N GLY A 25 8.39 30.11 36.85
CA GLY A 25 9.18 29.00 37.40
C GLY A 25 10.02 28.25 36.37
N LEU A 26 11.34 28.45 36.46
CA LEU A 26 12.40 27.55 35.98
C LEU A 26 11.93 26.11 35.70
N GLY A 27 11.79 25.77 34.42
CA GLY A 27 11.41 24.42 33.99
C GLY A 27 11.46 24.17 32.48
N TYR A 28 11.94 25.11 31.66
CA TYR A 28 12.37 24.83 30.30
C TYR A 28 13.75 24.18 30.35
N ALA A 29 13.75 22.88 30.63
CA ALA A 29 14.85 22.01 30.30
C ALA A 29 14.96 21.93 28.77
N ALA A 30 15.64 22.91 28.16
CA ALA A 30 16.50 22.62 27.04
C ALA A 30 17.72 21.89 27.63
N PRO A 31 17.93 20.61 27.30
CA PRO A 31 19.18 20.33 26.59
C PRO A 31 19.15 19.10 25.64
N HIS A 32 19.88 19.28 24.55
CA HIS A 32 20.86 18.35 23.99
C HIS A 32 20.56 16.84 24.02
N ARG A 33 20.16 16.31 22.86
CA ARG A 33 20.72 15.05 22.37
C ARG A 33 21.51 15.30 21.10
N ALA A 34 22.71 15.86 21.30
CA ALA A 34 23.83 15.49 20.46
C ALA A 34 24.08 13.99 20.65
N GLY A 35 23.97 13.24 19.57
CA GLY A 35 24.11 11.79 19.58
C GLY A 35 24.05 11.22 18.17
N GLY A 36 24.99 11.63 17.33
CA GLY A 36 25.28 11.00 16.05
C GLY A 36 24.48 11.53 14.86
N VAL A 37 24.90 12.68 14.33
CA VAL A 37 24.87 12.86 12.87
C VAL A 37 25.89 11.84 12.33
N PRO A 38 25.49 10.79 11.60
CA PRO A 38 26.47 9.91 10.99
C PRO A 38 27.30 10.74 10.00
N PRO A 39 28.64 10.70 10.11
CA PRO A 39 29.49 11.40 9.16
C PRO A 39 29.46 10.66 7.82
N THR A 40 29.77 11.39 6.75
CA THR A 40 30.28 10.91 5.44
C THR A 40 29.27 10.60 4.31
N SER A 41 29.13 11.59 3.43
CA SER A 41 28.62 11.53 2.06
C SER A 41 29.42 10.61 1.10
N HIS A 42 30.46 9.91 1.57
CA HIS A 42 31.27 8.98 0.77
C HIS A 42 30.77 7.52 0.80
N THR A 43 29.72 7.20 1.59
CA THR A 43 29.22 5.82 1.75
C THR A 43 28.03 5.50 0.83
N ILE A 44 27.46 6.50 0.12
CA ILE A 44 26.28 6.30 -0.74
C ILE A 44 26.62 5.53 -2.03
N GLU A 45 27.84 5.65 -2.55
CA GLU A 45 28.24 5.01 -3.82
C GLU A 45 28.43 3.48 -3.67
N VAL A 46 28.89 3.00 -2.52
CA VAL A 46 29.23 1.56 -2.30
C VAL A 46 28.02 0.74 -1.81
N SER A 47 27.07 1.38 -1.12
CA SER A 47 25.81 0.74 -0.70
C SER A 47 24.88 0.48 -1.89
N CYS A 48 24.85 1.41 -2.86
CA CYS A 48 24.11 1.28 -4.12
C CYS A 48 24.54 0.02 -4.89
N VAL A 49 25.85 -0.24 -5.02
CA VAL A 49 26.37 -1.39 -5.78
C VAL A 49 26.09 -2.72 -5.06
N THR A 50 26.25 -2.78 -3.74
CA THR A 50 26.05 -4.03 -2.97
C THR A 50 24.56 -4.39 -2.82
N GLU A 51 23.67 -3.41 -2.65
CA GLU A 51 22.22 -3.63 -2.63
C GLU A 51 21.68 -4.00 -4.01
N THR A 52 22.23 -3.46 -5.10
CA THR A 52 21.81 -3.82 -6.46
C THR A 52 22.19 -5.27 -6.80
N ILE A 53 23.37 -5.74 -6.39
CA ILE A 53 23.79 -7.14 -6.57
C ILE A 53 22.95 -8.08 -5.70
N LYS A 54 22.58 -7.65 -4.48
CA LYS A 54 21.64 -8.40 -3.62
C LYS A 54 20.21 -8.41 -4.19
N ALA A 55 19.74 -7.31 -4.73
CA ALA A 55 18.43 -7.20 -5.39
C ALA A 55 18.36 -8.11 -6.63
N LEU A 56 19.42 -8.18 -7.42
CA LEU A 56 19.54 -9.13 -8.53
C LEU A 56 19.53 -10.58 -8.04
N GLY A 57 20.26 -10.90 -6.97
CA GLY A 57 20.22 -12.23 -6.36
C GLY A 57 18.84 -12.60 -5.81
N GLN A 58 18.12 -11.64 -5.25
CA GLN A 58 16.75 -11.83 -4.77
C GLN A 58 15.74 -11.93 -5.92
N LEU A 59 15.94 -11.18 -7.00
CA LEU A 59 15.15 -11.31 -8.22
C LEU A 59 15.35 -12.69 -8.86
N ALA A 60 16.57 -13.22 -8.82
CA ALA A 60 16.85 -14.60 -9.22
C ALA A 60 16.13 -15.63 -8.33
N ILE A 61 15.97 -15.35 -7.03
CA ILE A 61 15.15 -16.18 -6.13
C ILE A 61 13.67 -16.13 -6.53
N LEU A 62 13.10 -14.94 -6.78
CA LEU A 62 11.71 -14.84 -7.29
C LEU A 62 11.54 -15.58 -8.62
N TRP A 63 12.53 -15.47 -9.51
CA TRP A 63 12.54 -16.16 -10.80
C TRP A 63 12.61 -17.69 -10.63
N ALA A 64 13.45 -18.18 -9.72
CA ALA A 64 13.53 -19.60 -9.39
C ALA A 64 12.22 -20.14 -8.80
N VAL A 65 11.57 -19.37 -7.93
CA VAL A 65 10.25 -19.74 -7.37
C VAL A 65 9.18 -19.78 -8.47
N TYR A 66 9.18 -18.80 -9.39
CA TYR A 66 8.28 -18.80 -10.55
C TYR A 66 8.53 -20.01 -11.48
N GLN A 67 9.79 -20.36 -11.71
CA GLN A 67 10.12 -21.52 -12.54
C GLN A 67 9.70 -22.83 -11.87
N GLY A 68 9.90 -22.94 -10.56
CA GLY A 68 9.42 -24.05 -9.74
C GLY A 68 7.89 -24.16 -9.73
N SER A 69 7.17 -23.03 -9.61
CA SER A 69 5.72 -23.01 -9.65
C SER A 69 5.16 -23.37 -11.02
N SER A 70 5.83 -22.97 -12.10
CA SER A 70 5.48 -23.37 -13.48
C SER A 70 5.64 -24.87 -13.71
N TRP A 71 6.75 -25.47 -13.27
CA TRP A 71 6.94 -26.92 -13.34
C TRP A 71 5.93 -27.68 -12.49
N LEU A 72 5.61 -27.17 -11.30
CA LEU A 72 4.61 -27.77 -10.43
C LEU A 72 3.19 -27.65 -11.02
N ALA A 73 2.86 -26.52 -11.66
CA ALA A 73 1.60 -26.34 -12.39
C ALA A 73 1.49 -27.33 -13.57
N ALA A 74 2.57 -27.50 -14.33
CA ALA A 74 2.63 -28.47 -15.42
C ALA A 74 2.50 -29.93 -14.93
N ALA A 75 3.13 -30.27 -13.80
CA ALA A 75 3.05 -31.60 -13.21
C ALA A 75 1.68 -31.93 -12.61
N THR A 76 0.98 -30.92 -12.08
CA THR A 76 -0.35 -31.10 -11.47
C THR A 76 -1.48 -31.12 -12.50
N GLY A 77 -1.23 -30.71 -13.75
CA GLY A 77 -2.23 -30.75 -14.84
C GLY A 77 -3.45 -29.85 -14.61
N LEU A 78 -3.43 -28.99 -13.60
CA LEU A 78 -4.52 -28.07 -13.30
C LEU A 78 -4.47 -26.86 -14.25
N PRO A 79 -5.63 -26.35 -14.73
CA PRO A 79 -5.72 -25.14 -15.56
C PRO A 79 -5.54 -23.86 -14.72
N ILE A 80 -4.57 -23.84 -13.80
CA ILE A 80 -4.25 -22.66 -12.99
C ILE A 80 -3.02 -21.99 -13.60
N PRO A 81 -3.08 -20.69 -13.92
CA PRO A 81 -1.91 -19.97 -14.42
C PRO A 81 -0.79 -20.00 -13.38
N GLY A 82 0.45 -20.27 -13.83
CA GLY A 82 1.62 -20.45 -12.97
C GLY A 82 1.90 -19.27 -12.03
N ASN A 83 1.46 -18.06 -12.39
CA ASN A 83 1.58 -16.84 -11.57
C ASN A 83 0.82 -16.95 -10.24
N VAL A 84 -0.41 -17.46 -10.26
CA VAL A 84 -1.21 -17.65 -9.03
C VAL A 84 -0.58 -18.74 -8.18
N LEU A 85 -0.12 -19.82 -8.81
CA LEU A 85 0.58 -20.90 -8.12
C LEU A 85 1.89 -20.41 -7.48
N GLY A 86 2.58 -19.46 -8.10
CA GLY A 86 3.80 -18.84 -7.55
C GLY A 86 3.55 -18.05 -6.26
N VAL A 87 2.46 -17.27 -6.20
CA VAL A 87 2.08 -16.52 -4.98
C VAL A 87 1.73 -17.49 -3.85
N VAL A 88 0.98 -18.55 -4.14
CA VAL A 88 0.62 -19.58 -3.16
C VAL A 88 1.85 -20.36 -2.70
N LEU A 89 2.74 -20.74 -3.63
CA LEU A 89 3.96 -21.48 -3.32
C LEU A 89 4.90 -20.65 -2.45
N LEU A 90 5.09 -19.38 -2.77
CA LEU A 90 5.91 -18.46 -1.98
C LEU A 90 5.35 -18.30 -0.57
N PHE A 91 4.03 -18.21 -0.44
CA PHE A 91 3.36 -18.16 0.87
C PHE A 91 3.63 -19.43 1.68
N VAL A 92 3.51 -20.62 1.08
CA VAL A 92 3.82 -21.89 1.76
C VAL A 92 5.29 -21.97 2.17
N LEU A 93 6.22 -21.58 1.28
CA LEU A 93 7.66 -21.58 1.56
C LEU A 93 8.03 -20.61 2.70
N LEU A 94 7.32 -19.49 2.80
CA LEU A 94 7.44 -18.55 3.89
C LEU A 94 6.88 -19.11 5.20
N CYS A 95 5.73 -19.80 5.17
CA CYS A 95 5.17 -20.49 6.34
C CYS A 95 6.09 -21.61 6.85
N LEU A 96 6.77 -22.33 5.96
CA LEU A 96 7.76 -23.35 6.32
C LEU A 96 9.09 -22.75 6.83
N GLY A 97 9.28 -21.44 6.73
CA GLY A 97 10.49 -20.74 7.19
C GLY A 97 11.74 -20.99 6.34
N VAL A 98 11.60 -21.67 5.20
CA VAL A 98 12.69 -21.98 4.26
C VAL A 98 13.18 -20.71 3.56
N VAL A 99 12.26 -19.78 3.26
CA VAL A 99 12.57 -18.48 2.62
C VAL A 99 12.41 -17.36 3.63
N LYS A 100 13.48 -16.59 3.88
CA LYS A 100 13.44 -15.41 4.75
C LYS A 100 12.74 -14.25 4.03
N LEU A 101 11.71 -13.66 4.67
CA LEU A 101 10.96 -12.51 4.15
C LEU A 101 11.85 -11.37 3.64
N LYS A 102 12.95 -11.10 4.36
CA LYS A 102 13.95 -10.07 3.99
C LYS A 102 14.53 -10.21 2.57
N HIS A 103 14.52 -11.42 1.99
CA HIS A 103 15.00 -11.63 0.62
C HIS A 103 13.94 -11.29 -0.42
N VAL A 104 12.66 -11.45 -0.11
CA VAL A 104 11.57 -11.15 -1.05
C VAL A 104 11.24 -9.66 -1.01
N GLU A 105 11.26 -9.06 0.18
CA GLU A 105 10.84 -7.67 0.42
C GLU A 105 11.63 -6.66 -0.43
N LEU A 106 12.96 -6.77 -0.49
CA LEU A 106 13.79 -5.82 -1.23
C LEU A 106 13.64 -5.98 -2.77
N ALA A 107 13.48 -7.20 -3.29
CA ALA A 107 13.13 -7.41 -4.69
C ALA A 107 11.70 -6.94 -5.03
N ALA A 108 10.73 -7.16 -4.15
CA ALA A 108 9.36 -6.70 -4.32
C ALA A 108 9.30 -5.16 -4.33
N ASP A 109 9.96 -4.49 -3.38
CA ASP A 109 10.04 -3.03 -3.32
C ASP A 109 10.70 -2.43 -4.58
N PHE A 110 11.73 -3.08 -5.11
CA PHE A 110 12.36 -2.67 -6.37
C PHE A 110 11.38 -2.80 -7.56
N LEU A 111 10.69 -3.94 -7.70
CA LEU A 111 9.70 -4.14 -8.76
C LEU A 111 8.52 -3.17 -8.63
N LEU A 112 8.04 -2.94 -7.41
CA LEU A 112 6.95 -2.00 -7.13
C LEU A 112 7.35 -0.56 -7.44
N LYS A 113 8.59 -0.16 -7.14
CA LYS A 113 9.12 1.17 -7.48
C LYS A 113 9.18 1.40 -9.00
N HIS A 114 9.45 0.35 -9.77
CA HIS A 114 9.51 0.41 -11.23
C HIS A 114 8.23 -0.11 -11.92
N LEU A 115 7.14 -0.34 -11.18
CA LEU A 115 5.88 -0.88 -11.70
C LEU A 115 5.28 -0.02 -12.83
N VAL A 116 5.40 1.31 -12.71
CA VAL A 116 4.93 2.26 -13.73
C VAL A 116 5.63 2.03 -15.06
N PHE A 117 6.94 1.71 -15.04
CA PHE A 117 7.68 1.40 -16.26
C PHE A 117 7.16 0.13 -16.95
N PHE A 118 6.68 -0.88 -16.20
CA PHE A 118 6.05 -2.07 -16.77
C PHE A 118 4.63 -1.81 -17.30
N PHE A 119 3.90 -0.86 -16.72
CA PHE A 119 2.57 -0.50 -17.21
C PHE A 119 2.59 0.23 -18.54
N VAL A 120 3.64 1.01 -18.83
CA VAL A 120 3.72 1.76 -20.10
C VAL A 120 3.70 0.83 -21.33
N PRO A 121 4.56 -0.22 -21.44
CA PRO A 121 4.49 -1.17 -22.54
C PRO A 121 3.14 -1.89 -22.66
N VAL A 122 2.54 -2.27 -21.53
CA VAL A 122 1.23 -2.94 -21.51
C VAL A 122 0.13 -1.99 -22.01
N ALA A 123 0.15 -0.72 -21.58
CA ALA A 123 -0.79 0.29 -22.02
C ALA A 123 -0.65 0.61 -23.52
N VAL A 124 0.58 0.69 -24.02
CA VAL A 124 0.84 0.91 -25.45
C VAL A 124 0.37 -0.31 -26.28
N GLY A 125 0.60 -1.53 -25.81
CA GLY A 125 0.09 -2.74 -26.47
C GLY A 125 -1.44 -2.79 -26.52
N LEU A 126 -2.11 -2.26 -25.49
CA LEU A 126 -3.57 -2.11 -25.49
C LEU A 126 -4.06 -1.10 -26.54
N MET A 127 -3.27 -0.08 -26.91
CA MET A 127 -3.65 0.90 -27.93
C MET A 127 -3.75 0.28 -29.33
N GLU A 128 -3.00 -0.78 -29.63
CA GLU A 128 -3.14 -1.50 -30.91
C GLU A 128 -4.53 -2.13 -31.08
N TRP A 129 -5.23 -2.42 -29.97
CA TRP A 129 -6.57 -3.02 -29.96
C TRP A 129 -7.69 -1.95 -29.98
N GLY A 130 -7.37 -0.72 -30.36
CA GLY A 130 -8.27 0.44 -30.29
C GLY A 130 -9.62 0.27 -31.01
N GLN A 131 -9.70 -0.53 -32.08
CA GLN A 131 -10.96 -0.79 -32.77
C GLN A 131 -11.96 -1.59 -31.91
N VAL A 132 -11.47 -2.59 -31.17
CA VAL A 132 -12.30 -3.38 -30.24
C VAL A 132 -12.82 -2.49 -29.09
N PHE A 133 -12.01 -1.51 -28.65
CA PHE A 133 -12.44 -0.52 -27.66
C PHE A 133 -13.50 0.44 -28.20
N ALA A 134 -13.48 0.79 -29.49
CA ALA A 134 -14.50 1.64 -30.08
C ALA A 134 -15.87 0.94 -30.14
N ASP A 135 -15.88 -0.35 -30.50
CA ASP A 135 -17.13 -1.12 -30.66
C ASP A 135 -17.68 -1.65 -29.33
N TYR A 136 -16.80 -2.07 -28.40
CA TYR A 136 -17.18 -2.73 -27.15
C TYR A 136 -16.75 -1.98 -25.88
N GLY A 137 -16.32 -0.73 -25.99
CA GLY A 137 -15.76 0.03 -24.87
C GLY A 137 -16.69 0.14 -23.66
N LEU A 138 -17.99 0.30 -23.89
CA LEU A 138 -18.98 0.37 -22.81
C LEU A 138 -19.13 -0.97 -22.08
N THR A 139 -19.18 -2.08 -22.83
CA THR A 139 -19.23 -3.44 -22.27
C THR A 139 -17.97 -3.76 -21.49
N LEU A 140 -16.80 -3.35 -21.99
CA LEU A 140 -15.51 -3.55 -21.33
C LEU A 140 -15.41 -2.74 -20.03
N ALA A 141 -15.81 -1.48 -20.05
CA ALA A 141 -15.86 -0.63 -18.86
C ALA A 141 -16.80 -1.20 -17.78
N ALA A 142 -18.00 -1.63 -18.19
CA ALA A 142 -18.93 -2.30 -17.28
C ALA A 142 -18.33 -3.60 -16.71
N ALA A 143 -17.68 -4.43 -17.53
CA ALA A 143 -17.03 -5.65 -17.07
C ALA A 143 -15.92 -5.38 -16.05
N ILE A 144 -15.08 -4.36 -16.26
CA ILE A 144 -14.02 -3.96 -15.33
C ILE A 144 -14.62 -3.50 -14.00
N VAL A 145 -15.62 -2.61 -14.04
CA VAL A 145 -16.26 -2.11 -12.82
C VAL A 145 -16.93 -3.25 -12.05
N VAL A 146 -17.70 -4.10 -12.73
CA VAL A 146 -18.39 -5.23 -12.11
C VAL A 146 -17.37 -6.21 -11.52
N SER A 147 -16.31 -6.56 -12.25
CA SER A 147 -15.27 -7.49 -11.79
C SER A 147 -14.38 -6.92 -10.67
N ALA A 148 -14.25 -5.60 -10.54
CA ALA A 148 -13.59 -4.98 -9.40
C ALA A 148 -14.51 -4.92 -8.16
N VAL A 149 -15.79 -4.58 -8.36
CA VAL A 149 -16.77 -4.44 -7.27
C VAL A 149 -17.14 -5.80 -6.67
N LEU A 150 -17.30 -6.85 -7.48
CA LEU A 150 -17.68 -8.19 -6.99
C LEU A 150 -16.73 -8.74 -5.92
N PRO A 151 -15.41 -8.81 -6.14
CA PRO A 151 -14.46 -9.27 -5.13
C PRO A 151 -14.40 -8.36 -3.92
N LEU A 152 -14.52 -7.04 -4.09
CA LEU A 152 -14.54 -6.09 -2.96
C LEU A 152 -15.75 -6.33 -2.05
N LEU A 153 -16.95 -6.52 -2.63
CA LEU A 153 -18.15 -6.83 -1.86
C LEU A 153 -18.12 -8.24 -1.28
N ALA A 154 -17.64 -9.22 -2.04
CA ALA A 154 -17.58 -10.61 -1.61
C ALA A 154 -16.57 -10.80 -0.46
N VAL A 155 -15.33 -10.35 -0.64
CA VAL A 155 -14.27 -10.44 0.38
C VAL A 155 -14.56 -9.49 1.55
N GLY A 156 -14.97 -8.25 1.26
CA GLY A 156 -15.35 -7.28 2.30
C GLY A 156 -16.52 -7.76 3.14
N GLY A 157 -17.58 -8.27 2.50
CA GLY A 157 -18.73 -8.87 3.16
C GLY A 157 -18.38 -10.12 3.96
N LEU A 158 -17.54 -11.01 3.41
CA LEU A 158 -17.06 -12.20 4.12
C LEU A 158 -16.26 -11.82 5.38
N VAL A 159 -15.32 -10.88 5.26
CA VAL A 159 -14.52 -10.40 6.40
C VAL A 159 -15.42 -9.71 7.42
N GLN A 160 -16.37 -8.88 6.99
CA GLN A 160 -17.31 -8.21 7.89
C GLN A 160 -18.23 -9.21 8.60
N ALA A 161 -18.72 -10.24 7.91
CA ALA A 161 -19.52 -11.30 8.51
C ALA A 161 -18.72 -12.12 9.54
N LEU A 162 -17.46 -12.46 9.24
CA LEU A 162 -16.56 -13.13 10.17
C LEU A 162 -16.18 -12.23 11.36
N ASN A 163 -15.98 -10.94 11.14
CA ASN A 163 -15.66 -9.96 12.18
C ASN A 163 -16.86 -9.71 13.10
N THR A 164 -18.08 -9.63 12.57
CA THR A 164 -19.31 -9.54 13.38
C THR A 164 -19.53 -10.79 14.23
N ARG A 165 -19.19 -11.99 13.71
CA ARG A 165 -19.20 -13.23 14.52
C ARG A 165 -18.14 -13.25 15.62
N ARG A 166 -17.01 -12.54 15.46
CA ARG A 166 -15.98 -12.38 16.51
C ARG A 166 -16.31 -11.26 17.52
N ARG A 167 -17.13 -10.27 17.16
CA ARG A 167 -17.54 -9.15 18.04
C ARG A 167 -18.72 -9.46 18.97
N ALA A 168 -19.37 -10.62 18.82
CA ALA A 168 -20.49 -11.04 19.66
C ALA A 168 -20.18 -11.45 21.13
N PRO A 169 -18.94 -11.26 21.69
CA PRO A 169 -18.77 -11.28 23.16
C PRO A 169 -18.20 -10.02 23.85
N HIS A 170 -17.99 -8.87 23.17
CA HIS A 170 -17.47 -7.66 23.85
C HIS A 170 -18.13 -6.33 23.40
N ALA A 171 -19.46 -6.25 23.48
CA ALA A 171 -20.21 -4.99 23.37
C ALA A 171 -20.88 -4.68 24.71
N GLY A 172 -20.08 -4.35 25.73
CA GLY A 172 -20.59 -4.11 27.08
C GLY A 172 -19.70 -3.35 28.05
N GLN A 173 -18.62 -2.66 27.64
CA GLN A 173 -17.94 -1.69 28.52
C GLN A 173 -17.32 -0.55 27.70
N GLY A 174 -17.72 0.68 28.00
CA GLY A 174 -17.10 1.89 27.43
C GLY A 174 -18.02 3.08 27.19
N GLN A 175 -19.21 3.14 27.79
CA GLN A 175 -20.03 4.35 27.75
C GLN A 175 -20.67 4.62 29.13
N GLU A 176 -19.82 4.77 30.14
CA GLU A 176 -20.15 5.45 31.40
C GLU A 176 -18.86 6.09 31.91
N GLY A 177 -18.89 7.41 31.99
CA GLY A 177 -17.77 8.28 32.36
C GLY A 177 -18.25 9.71 32.31
N ALA A 178 -19.32 9.95 33.08
CA ALA A 178 -19.79 11.26 33.50
C ALA A 178 -18.74 11.96 34.38
#